data_AF-A0A3M5UWK3-F1
#
_entry.id   AF-A0A3M5UWK3-F1
#
_cell.length_a   1.000
_cell.length_b   1.000
_cell.length_c   1.000
_cell.angle_alpha   90.00
_cell.angle_beta   90.00
_cell.angle_gamma   90.00
#
_symmetry.space_group_name_H-M   'P 1'
#
loop_
_entity.id
_entity.type
_entity.pdbx_description
1 polymer ?
#
loop_
_entity_poly.entity_id
_entity_poly.type
_entity_poly.pdbx_seq_one_letter_code
_entity_poly.pdbx_strand_id
1 'polypeptide(L)' 'MPGVEIQTLPFYALNSRFKALDDTRQYLLYCDKGVMSRLHAHHLLSEGHANVRVYRPS' A
#
# COMPACT_ATOMS: atom_id res chain seq x y z
N MET A 1 3.31 8.81 15.62
CA MET A 1 2.00 8.13 15.67
C MET A 1 2.22 6.76 16.30
N PRO A 2 1.89 6.58 17.59
CA PRO A 2 1.91 5.24 18.18
C PRO A 2 0.83 4.38 17.52
N GLY A 3 1.16 3.15 17.12
CA GLY A 3 0.21 2.19 16.54
C GLY A 3 0.25 2.02 15.01
N VAL A 4 1.17 2.66 14.29
CA VAL A 4 1.39 2.42 12.85
C VAL A 4 2.69 1.65 12.66
N GLU A 5 2.58 0.43 12.13
CA GLU A 5 3.72 -0.39 11.75
C GLU A 5 4.26 0.10 10.39
N ILE A 6 5.57 0.38 10.32
CA ILE A 6 6.22 0.78 9.08
C ILE A 6 6.93 -0.43 8.49
N GLN A 7 6.50 -0.85 7.31
CA GLN A 7 7.12 -1.93 6.56
C GLN A 7 7.77 -1.40 5.28
N THR A 8 9.06 -1.65 5.11
CA THR A 8 9.77 -1.32 3.87
C THR A 8 9.52 -2.42 2.84
N LEU A 9 8.64 -2.13 1.88
CA LEU A 9 8.28 -3.03 0.79
C LEU A 9 8.50 -2.32 -0.56
N PRO A 10 9.45 -2.76 -1.39
CA PRO A 10 9.65 -2.17 -2.71
C PRO A 10 8.44 -2.38 -3.62
N PHE A 11 8.08 -1.36 -4.41
CA PHE A 11 6.93 -1.41 -5.30
C PHE A 11 6.95 -2.55 -6.33
N TYR A 12 8.13 -2.95 -6.81
CA TYR A 12 8.26 -4.06 -7.75
C TYR A 12 7.82 -5.41 -7.14
N ALA A 13 7.89 -5.56 -5.81
CA ALA A 13 7.50 -6.76 -5.09
C ALA A 13 6.13 -6.62 -4.42
N LEU A 14 5.48 -5.45 -4.53
CA LEU A 14 4.24 -5.15 -3.83
C LEU A 14 3.13 -6.11 -4.26
N ASN A 15 2.87 -6.26 -5.56
CA ASN A 15 1.74 -7.08 -6.04
C ASN A 15 1.87 -8.57 -5.61
N SER A 16 3.09 -9.12 -5.58
CA SER A 16 3.30 -10.51 -5.17
C SER A 16 3.22 -10.69 -3.66
N ARG A 17 3.78 -9.75 -2.88
CA ARG A 17 3.78 -9.82 -1.41
C ARG A 17 2.45 -9.40 -0.80
N PHE A 18 1.68 -8.54 -1.47
CA PHE A 18 0.39 -8.07 -0.97
C PHE A 18 -0.60 -9.21 -0.71
N LYS A 19 -0.55 -10.26 -1.54
CA LYS A 19 -1.38 -11.47 -1.38
C LYS A 19 -1.07 -12.29 -0.12
N ALA A 20 0.11 -12.10 0.47
CA ALA A 20 0.52 -12.74 1.72
C ALA A 20 0.30 -11.84 2.94
N LEU A 21 -0.19 -10.62 2.72
CA LEU A 21 -0.51 -9.70 3.81
C LEU A 21 -1.90 -10.01 4.37
N ASP A 22 -2.08 -9.69 5.65
CA ASP A 22 -3.33 -9.85 6.39
C ASP A 22 -4.40 -8.91 5.81
N ASP A 23 -5.48 -9.47 5.27
CA ASP A 23 -6.56 -8.74 4.59
C ASP A 23 -7.46 -7.95 5.57
N THR A 24 -7.38 -8.24 6.87
CA THR A 24 -8.14 -7.53 7.91
C THR A 24 -7.52 -6.18 8.25
N ARG A 25 -6.26 -5.95 7.85
CA ARG A 25 -5.53 -4.70 8.11
C ARG A 25 -5.70 -3.69 6.98
N GLN A 26 -5.61 -2.41 7.33
CA GLN A 26 -5.52 -1.32 6.35
C GLN A 26 -4.06 -1.03 6.02
N TYR A 27 -3.73 -1.01 4.72
CA TYR A 27 -2.38 -0.71 4.24
C TYR A 27 -2.33 0.68 3.60
N LEU A 28 -1.28 1.42 3.97
CA LEU A 28 -1.00 2.75 3.49
C LEU A 28 0.26 2.75 2.63
N LEU A 29 0.11 2.96 1.32
CA LEU A 29 1.24 3.03 0.39
C LEU A 29 1.84 4.44 0.37
N TYR A 30 3.16 4.54 0.50
CA TYR A 30 3.90 5.80 0.53
C TYR A 30 5.07 5.82 -0.46
N CYS A 31 5.25 6.96 -1.13
CA CYS A 31 6.44 7.29 -1.90
C CYS A 31 6.57 8.82 -2.00
N ASP A 32 7.80 9.32 -2.10
CA ASP A 32 8.10 10.76 -2.03
C ASP A 32 7.30 11.60 -3.05
N LYS A 33 7.18 11.11 -4.28
CA LYS A 33 6.49 11.81 -5.37
C LYS A 33 5.00 11.44 -5.49
N GLY A 34 4.51 10.48 -4.70
CA GLY A 34 3.13 9.96 -4.75
C GLY A 34 2.71 9.28 -6.06
N VAL A 35 3.55 9.21 -7.09
CA VAL A 35 3.21 8.59 -8.39
C VAL A 35 3.12 7.07 -8.24
N MET A 36 4.15 6.43 -7.68
CA MET A 36 4.19 4.98 -7.51
C MET A 36 3.10 4.48 -6.56
N SER A 37 2.88 5.17 -5.43
CA SER A 37 1.81 4.79 -4.49
C SER A 37 0.43 4.78 -5.13
N ARG A 38 0.11 5.79 -5.95
CA ARG A 38 -1.20 5.87 -6.62
C ARG A 38 -1.37 4.79 -7.68
N LEU A 39 -0.34 4.57 -8.50
CA LEU A 39 -0.38 3.55 -9.56
C LEU A 39 -0.66 2.16 -8.96
N HIS A 40 0.11 1.77 -7.94
CA HIS A 40 -0.08 0.46 -7.32
C HIS A 40 -1.35 0.36 -6.49
N ALA A 41 -1.75 1.42 -5.77
CA ALA A 41 -3.03 1.43 -5.05
C ALA A 41 -4.20 1.21 -6.01
N HIS A 42 -4.22 1.88 -7.16
CA HIS A 42 -5.26 1.69 -8.17
C HIS A 42 -5.28 0.26 -8.70
N HIS A 43 -4.11 -0.33 -8.95
CA HIS A 43 -4.02 -1.71 -9.41
C HIS A 43 -4.60 -2.69 -8.39
N LEU A 44 -4.18 -2.60 -7.11
CA LEU A 44 -4.67 -3.46 -6.04
C LEU A 44 -6.19 -3.30 -5.82
N LEU A 45 -6.70 -2.08 -5.88
CA LEU A 45 -8.15 -1.82 -5.81
C LEU A 45 -8.90 -2.48 -6.97
N SER A 46 -8.34 -2.46 -8.17
CA SER A 46 -8.93 -3.09 -9.37
C SER A 46 -8.91 -4.63 -9.28
N GLU A 47 -7.92 -5.20 -8.58
CA GLU A 47 -7.86 -6.63 -8.24
C GLU A 47 -8.86 -7.02 -7.11
N GLY A 48 -9.54 -6.05 -6.50
CA GLY A 48 -10.54 -6.27 -5.45
C GLY A 48 -10.05 -6.00 -4.02
N HIS A 49 -8.81 -5.56 -3.84
CA HIS A 49 -8.25 -5.25 -2.52
C HIS A 49 -8.73 -3.89 -2.00
N ALA A 50 -9.86 -3.87 -1.29
CA ALA A 50 -10.48 -2.65 -0.76
C ALA A 50 -9.74 -2.04 0.46
N ASN A 51 -8.75 -2.74 1.02
CA ASN A 51 -8.02 -2.37 2.23
C ASN A 51 -6.72 -1.58 1.97
N VAL A 52 -6.62 -0.91 0.82
CA VAL A 52 -5.43 -0.16 0.39
C VAL A 52 -5.76 1.33 0.22
N ARG A 53 -4.93 2.20 0.78
CA ARG A 53 -4.98 3.65 0.58
C ARG A 53 -3.59 4.23 0.34
N VAL A 54 -3.54 5.44 -0.18
CA VAL A 54 -2.28 6.19 -0.38
C VAL A 54 -2.07 7.14 0.80
N TYR A 55 -0.93 7.04 1.47
CA TYR A 55 -0.54 8.02 2.47
C TYR A 55 0.13 9.22 1.81
N ARG A 56 -0.35 10.41 2.14
CA ARG A 56 0.20 11.69 1.69
C ARG A 56 0.42 12.56 2.93
N PRO A 57 1.64 12.61 3.48
CA PRO A 57 1.95 13.58 4.51
C PRO A 57 1.89 14.97 3.87
N SER A 58 0.93 15.78 4.33
CA SER A 58 0.83 17.21 4.06
C SER A 58 1.49 17.99 5.18
#